data_AF-A0A7K3H033-F1
#
_entry.id   AF-A0A7K3H033-F1
#
_cell.length_a   1.000
_cell.length_b   1.000
_cell.length_c   1.000
_cell.angle_alpha   90.00
_cell.angle_beta   90.00
_cell.angle_gamma   90.00
#
_symmetry.space_group_name_H-M   'P 1'
#
loop_
_entity.id
_entity.type
_entity.pdbx_description
1 polymer ?
#
loop_
_entity_poly.entity_id
_entity_poly.type
_entity_poly.pdbx_seq_one_letter_code
_entity_poly.pdbx_strand_id
1 'polypeptide(L)' 'MPLTFDDLLARARALPSGGRRAVLGIAGSPGAGKSTLAERLVRELNGAGDPWAAHVPMDGFHLADAE' A
#
# COMPACT_ATOMS: atom_id res chain seq x y z
N MET A 1 0.90 -15.40 18.08
CA MET A 1 1.18 -15.76 16.67
C MET A 1 1.87 -14.60 15.98
N PRO A 2 2.82 -14.85 15.07
CA PRO A 2 3.32 -13.79 14.20
C PRO A 2 2.20 -13.27 13.29
N LEU A 3 2.24 -11.98 12.96
CA LEU A 3 1.34 -11.38 11.97
C LEU A 3 1.57 -12.00 10.60
N THR A 4 0.49 -12.37 9.92
CA THR A 4 0.52 -12.93 8.57
C THR A 4 0.23 -11.87 7.52
N PHE A 5 0.41 -12.23 6.25
CA PHE A 5 -0.03 -11.39 5.14
C PHE A 5 -1.56 -11.22 5.13
N ASP A 6 -2.32 -12.25 5.49
CA ASP A 6 -3.78 -12.20 5.49
C ASP A 6 -4.30 -11.24 6.58
N ASP A 7 -3.61 -11.17 7.73
CA ASP A 7 -3.90 -10.18 8.78
C ASP A 7 -3.70 -8.74 8.27
N LEU A 8 -2.63 -8.51 7.49
CA LEU A 8 -2.34 -7.22 6.87
C LEU A 8 -3.40 -6.87 5.83
N LEU A 9 -3.77 -7.83 4.98
CA LEU A 9 -4.77 -7.64 3.93
C LEU A 9 -6.14 -7.29 4.51
N ALA A 10 -6.55 -7.98 5.59
CA ALA A 10 -7.79 -7.69 6.30
C ALA A 10 -7.81 -6.26 6.86
N ARG A 11 -6.68 -5.82 7.46
CA ARG A 11 -6.55 -4.44 7.97
C ARG A 11 -6.59 -3.41 6.86
N ALA A 12 -5.86 -3.63 5.75
CA ALA A 12 -5.83 -2.71 4.62
C ALA A 12 -7.23 -2.56 3.99
N ARG A 13 -8.00 -3.65 3.89
CA ARG A 13 -9.39 -3.64 3.40
C ARG A 13 -10.33 -2.80 4.27
N ALA A 14 -10.08 -2.76 5.57
CA ALA A 14 -10.90 -2.03 6.54
C ALA A 14 -10.52 -0.54 6.70
N LEU A 15 -9.43 -0.07 6.08
CA LEU A 15 -8.97 1.32 6.22
C LEU A 15 -9.96 2.37 5.70
N PRO A 16 -10.55 2.22 4.50
CA PRO A 16 -11.58 3.17 4.04
C PRO A 16 -12.81 3.06 4.94
N SER A 17 -13.27 4.19 5.47
CA SER A 17 -14.47 4.24 6.30
C SER A 17 -15.41 5.37 5.87
N GLY A 18 -16.72 5.11 5.88
CA GLY A 18 -17.75 6.09 5.53
C GLY A 18 -17.62 6.66 4.11
N GLY A 19 -17.20 5.83 3.14
CA GLY A 19 -17.05 6.25 1.73
C GLY A 19 -15.88 7.18 1.45
N ARG A 20 -15.00 7.43 2.43
CA ARG A 20 -13.83 8.30 2.27
C ARG A 20 -12.61 7.50 1.85
N ARG A 21 -11.77 8.11 1.01
CA ARG A 21 -10.45 7.58 0.62
C ARG A 21 -9.55 7.48 1.86
N ALA A 22 -8.84 6.36 1.98
CA ALA A 22 -7.77 6.19 2.95
C ALA A 22 -6.39 6.23 2.26
N VAL A 23 -5.36 6.59 3.03
CA VAL A 23 -3.95 6.54 2.59
C VAL A 23 -3.21 5.60 3.54
N LEU A 24 -2.52 4.60 2.99
CA LEU A 24 -1.71 3.64 3.73
C LEU A 24 -0.23 3.85 3.40
N GLY A 25 0.55 4.29 4.40
CA GLY A 25 2.00 4.36 4.29
C GLY A 25 2.66 3.01 4.58
N ILE A 26 3.59 2.60 3.73
CA ILE A 26 4.43 1.41 3.93
C ILE A 26 5.88 1.88 4.09
N ALA A 27 6.39 1.81 5.32
CA ALA A 27 7.72 2.28 5.69
C ALA A 27 8.66 1.13 6.06
N GLY A 28 9.97 1.36 5.96
CA GLY A 28 11.01 0.37 6.21
C GLY A 28 12.32 0.69 5.48
N SER A 29 13.40 0.03 5.87
CA SER A 29 14.76 0.28 5.35
C SER A 29 14.86 0.10 3.81
N PRO A 30 15.88 0.70 3.16
CA PRO A 30 16.24 0.35 1.79
C PRO A 30 16.38 -1.17 1.62
N GLY A 31 15.87 -1.73 0.52
CA GLY A 31 15.90 -3.17 0.27
C GLY A 31 14.94 -4.04 1.12
N ALA A 32 14.13 -3.47 2.02
CA ALA A 32 13.23 -4.24 2.89
C ALA A 32 12.00 -4.87 2.18
N GLY A 33 11.89 -4.80 0.85
CA GLY A 33 10.76 -5.38 0.10
C GLY A 33 9.44 -4.60 0.17
N LYS A 34 9.47 -3.31 0.51
CA LYS A 34 8.28 -2.45 0.64
C LYS A 34 7.43 -2.41 -0.64
N SER A 35 8.07 -2.19 -1.79
CA SER A 35 7.38 -2.13 -3.09
C SER A 35 6.72 -3.47 -3.42
N THR A 36 7.42 -4.57 -3.17
CA THR A 36 6.87 -5.93 -3.33
C THR A 36 5.63 -6.15 -2.45
N LEU A 37 5.64 -5.68 -1.20
CA LEU A 37 4.48 -5.75 -0.32
C LEU A 37 3.32 -4.88 -0.80
N ALA A 38 3.62 -3.64 -1.24
CA ALA A 38 2.63 -2.69 -1.74
C ALA A 38 1.92 -3.22 -3.00
N GLU A 39 2.69 -3.73 -3.96
CA GLU A 39 2.18 -4.33 -5.19
C GLU A 39 1.31 -5.55 -4.91
N ARG A 40 1.75 -6.43 -4.00
CA ARG A 40 0.95 -7.59 -3.58
C ARG A 40 -0.35 -7.16 -2.91
N LEU A 41 -0.33 -6.18 -2.01
CA LEU A 41 -1.54 -5.65 -1.39
C LEU A 41 -2.53 -5.11 -2.43
N VAL A 42 -2.07 -4.30 -3.38
CA VAL A 42 -2.93 -3.73 -4.43
C VAL A 42 -3.54 -4.83 -5.30
N ARG A 43 -2.75 -5.85 -5.68
CA ARG A 43 -3.26 -7.00 -6.43
C ARG A 43 -4.38 -7.72 -5.68
N GLU A 44 -4.17 -8.04 -4.41
CA GLU A 44 -5.13 -8.81 -3.61
C GLU A 44 -6.36 -7.98 -3.17
N LEU A 45 -6.22 -6.67 -3.01
CA LEU A 45 -7.34 -5.78 -2.71
C LEU A 45 -8.27 -5.59 -3.91
N ASN A 46 -7.72 -5.53 -5.12
CA ASN A 46 -8.50 -5.38 -6.35
C ASN A 46 -9.11 -6.71 -6.81
N GLY A 47 -8.42 -7.84 -6.62
CA GLY A 47 -8.95 -9.17 -6.94
C GLY A 47 -9.49 -9.26 -8.38
N ALA A 48 -10.70 -9.82 -8.54
CA ALA A 48 -11.43 -9.87 -9.82
C ALA A 48 -12.51 -8.79 -9.96
N GLY A 49 -12.63 -7.89 -8.98
CA GLY A 49 -13.64 -6.82 -8.98
C GLY A 49 -13.12 -5.54 -9.62
N ASP A 50 -13.96 -4.51 -9.60
CA ASP A 50 -13.55 -3.18 -10.05
C ASP A 50 -12.39 -2.66 -9.17
N PRO A 51 -11.29 -2.16 -9.78
CA PRO A 51 -10.13 -1.72 -9.05
C PRO A 51 -10.45 -0.47 -8.21
N TRP A 52 -10.08 -0.51 -6.93
CA TRP A 52 -10.34 0.58 -5.97
C TRP A 52 -9.12 0.93 -5.11
N ALA A 53 -8.05 0.11 -5.16
CA ALA A 53 -6.77 0.36 -4.53
C ALA A 53 -5.69 0.67 -5.59
N ALA A 54 -4.81 1.63 -5.31
CA ALA A 54 -3.70 2.02 -6.17
C ALA A 54 -2.40 2.15 -5.39
N HIS A 55 -1.28 1.77 -6.01
CA HIS A 55 0.06 2.00 -5.48
C HIS A 55 0.57 3.35 -5.98
N VAL A 56 1.04 4.20 -5.06
CA VAL A 56 1.64 5.50 -5.38
C VAL A 56 3.08 5.49 -4.84
N PRO A 57 4.09 5.24 -5.71
CA PRO A 57 5.50 5.26 -5.31
C PRO A 57 5.93 6.66 -4.85
N MET A 58 6.73 6.74 -3.79
CA MET A 58 7.27 8.02 -3.29
C MET A 58 8.45 8.53 -4.12
N ASP A 59 9.16 7.65 -4.84
CA ASP A 59 10.40 8.02 -5.55
C ASP A 59 10.18 9.03 -6.70
N GLY A 60 8.94 9.17 -7.18
CA GLY A 60 8.56 10.21 -8.15
C GLY A 60 8.38 11.60 -7.55
N PHE A 61 8.47 11.75 -6.22
CA PHE A 61 8.30 13.00 -5.48
C PHE A 61 9.57 13.41 -4.72
N HIS A 62 10.74 12.90 -5.12
CA HIS A 62 11.99 13.49 -4.67
C HIS A 62 11.96 14.97 -5.04
N LEU A 63 12.25 15.83 -4.05
CA LEU A 63 12.50 17.24 -4.33
C LEU A 63 13.57 17.25 -5.42
N ALA A 64 13.29 17.93 -6.54
CA ALA A 64 14.36 18.29 -7.44
C ALA A 64 15.43 18.99 -6.60
N ASP A 65 16.70 18.71 -6.88
CA ASP A 65 17.81 19.51 -6.35
C ASP A 65 17.66 20.94 -6.90
N ALA A 66 16.73 21.69 -6.32
CA ALA A 66 16.58 23.12 -6.51
C ALA A 66 17.69 23.76 -5.68
N GLU A 67 18.88 23.80 -6.28
CA GLU A 67 19.88 24.83 -5.98
C GLU A 67 19.43 26.19 -6.49
#